data_AF-H2XWE1-F1
#
_entry.id   AF-H2XWE1-F1
#
_cell.length_a   1.000
_cell.length_b   1.000
_cell.length_c   1.000
_cell.angle_alpha   90.00
_cell.angle_beta   90.00
_cell.angle_gamma   90.00
#
_symmetry.space_group_name_H-M   'P 1'
#
loop_
_entity.id
_entity.type
_entity.pdbx_description
1 polymer ?
#
loop_
_entity_poly.entity_id
_entity_poly.type
_entity_poly.pdbx_seq_one_letter_code
_entity_poly.pdbx_strand_id
1 'polypeptide(L)'
;MLGRYCRISITRVHEEVMLKMQSPNEEDVYKGLKLMRKKLIPCISLLLGDGRRGKCDQDLQLADSIRGDWCSLLEQSVVVPRDTLSTALTDFLETNPNAKIKQRPPVTKLSNLCQRFEQVMFSFLDAEN
;
A
#
# COMPACT_ATOMS: atom_id res chain seq x y z
N MET A 1 4.86 -0.80 17.39
CA MET A 1 5.88 -0.97 16.34
C MET A 1 5.32 -1.55 15.03
N LEU A 2 4.78 -2.78 15.00
CA LEU A 2 4.33 -3.40 13.75
C LEU A 2 3.31 -2.56 12.97
N GLY A 3 2.26 -2.04 13.63
CA GLY A 3 1.28 -1.17 12.97
C GLY A 3 1.88 0.10 12.37
N ARG A 4 2.81 0.75 13.08
CA ARG A 4 3.55 1.93 12.59
C ARG A 4 4.36 1.56 11.33
N TYR A 5 5.08 0.44 11.35
CA TYR A 5 5.87 0.00 10.20
C TYR A 5 5.00 -0.42 9.01
N CYS A 6 3.86 -1.08 9.25
CA CYS A 6 2.87 -1.38 8.21
C CYS A 6 2.36 -0.10 7.55
N ARG A 7 1.98 0.91 8.33
CA ARG A 7 1.57 2.22 7.80
C ARG A 7 2.66 2.88 6.97
N ILE A 8 3.89 3.00 7.51
CA ILE A 8 5.04 3.58 6.78
C ILE A 8 5.31 2.83 5.47
N SER A 9 5.21 1.50 5.50
CA SER A 9 5.43 0.68 4.30
C SER A 9 4.35 0.91 3.25
N ILE A 10 3.08 1.02 3.65
CA ILE A 10 1.96 1.34 2.75
C ILE A 10 2.14 2.74 2.16
N THR A 11 2.50 3.74 2.98
CA THR A 11 2.78 5.10 2.53
C THR A 11 3.89 5.14 1.47
N ARG A 12 5.02 4.45 1.70
CA ARG A 12 6.11 4.38 0.72
C ARG A 12 5.71 3.72 -0.59
N VAL A 13 4.91 2.66 -0.52
CA VAL A 13 4.36 2.02 -1.73
C VAL A 13 3.44 3.01 -2.46
N HIS A 14 2.57 3.73 -1.74
CA HIS A 14 1.71 4.76 -2.33
C HIS A 14 2.52 5.85 -3.04
N GLU A 15 3.53 6.42 -2.38
CA GLU A 15 4.45 7.41 -2.96
C GLU A 15 5.10 6.90 -4.26
N GLU A 16 5.58 5.65 -4.28
CA GLU A 16 6.15 5.04 -5.48
C GLU A 16 5.11 4.93 -6.61
N VAL A 17 3.87 4.53 -6.29
CA VAL A 17 2.80 4.48 -7.28
C VAL A 17 2.52 5.90 -7.80
N MET A 18 2.34 6.91 -6.93
CA MET A 18 2.06 8.28 -7.34
C MET A 18 3.14 8.84 -8.27
N LEU A 19 4.42 8.63 -7.94
CA LEU A 19 5.54 9.05 -8.77
C LEU A 19 5.51 8.41 -10.17
N LYS A 20 5.11 7.14 -10.27
CA LYS A 20 4.94 6.45 -11.55
C LYS A 20 3.74 6.97 -12.33
N MET A 21 2.65 7.29 -11.65
CA MET A 21 1.40 7.74 -12.26
C MET A 21 1.46 9.16 -12.81
N GLN A 22 2.34 10.00 -12.24
CA GLN A 22 2.62 11.36 -12.70
C GLN A 22 3.70 11.41 -13.79
N SER A 23 4.29 10.27 -14.16
CA SER A 23 5.29 10.22 -15.23
C SER A 23 4.64 10.54 -16.58
N PRO A 24 5.30 11.29 -17.47
CA PRO A 24 4.84 11.47 -18.85
C PRO A 24 5.03 10.19 -19.69
N ASN A 25 5.76 9.18 -19.19
CA ASN A 25 5.99 7.91 -19.88
C ASN A 25 4.86 6.91 -19.57
N GLU A 26 4.11 6.53 -20.59
CA GLU A 26 3.02 5.54 -20.50
C GLU A 26 3.45 4.21 -19.86
N GLU A 27 4.68 3.75 -20.10
CA GLU A 27 5.18 2.50 -19.52
C GLU A 27 5.33 2.59 -18.00
N ASP A 28 5.78 3.74 -17.50
CA ASP A 28 5.90 3.98 -16.07
C ASP A 28 4.53 4.09 -15.42
N VAL A 29 3.59 4.75 -16.09
CA VAL A 29 2.22 4.83 -15.61
C VAL A 29 1.57 3.45 -15.55
N TYR A 30 1.80 2.60 -16.56
CA TYR A 30 1.35 1.20 -16.53
C TYR A 30 1.98 0.39 -15.38
N LYS A 31 3.27 0.60 -15.09
CA LYS A 31 3.94 0.03 -13.91
C LYS A 31 3.29 0.51 -12.62
N GLY A 32 2.92 1.79 -12.53
CA GLY A 32 2.16 2.39 -11.43
C GLY A 32 0.83 1.67 -11.20
N LEU A 33 -0.02 1.60 -12.23
CA LEU A 33 -1.31 0.88 -12.17
C LEU A 33 -1.16 -0.58 -11.71
N LYS A 34 -0.13 -1.27 -12.23
CA LYS A 34 0.16 -2.65 -11.85
C LYS A 34 0.57 -2.75 -10.38
N LEU A 35 1.41 -1.82 -9.89
CA LEU A 35 1.85 -1.78 -8.50
C LEU A 35 0.66 -1.48 -7.56
N MET A 36 -0.21 -0.56 -7.96
CA MET A 36 -1.45 -0.24 -7.27
C MET A 36 -2.31 -1.48 -7.08
N ARG A 37 -2.73 -2.12 -8.18
CA ARG A 37 -3.63 -3.29 -8.16
C ARG A 37 -3.02 -4.49 -7.45
N LYS A 38 -1.72 -4.73 -7.63
CA LYS A 38 -1.06 -5.93 -7.08
C LYS A 38 -0.53 -5.76 -5.68
N LYS A 39 -0.26 -4.55 -5.18
CA LYS A 39 0.31 -4.35 -3.85
C LYS A 39 -0.51 -3.40 -3.01
N LEU A 40 -0.75 -2.18 -3.49
CA LEU A 40 -1.35 -1.13 -2.67
C LEU A 40 -2.78 -1.46 -2.25
N ILE A 41 -3.66 -1.84 -3.20
CA ILE A 41 -5.06 -2.18 -2.93
C ILE A 41 -5.17 -3.37 -1.94
N PRO A 42 -4.46 -4.51 -2.14
CA PRO A 42 -4.45 -5.60 -1.17
C PRO A 42 -3.95 -5.18 0.22
N CYS A 43 -2.88 -4.38 0.30
CA CYS A 43 -2.35 -3.93 1.59
C CYS A 43 -3.35 -3.05 2.35
N ILE A 44 -4.07 -2.17 1.67
CA ILE A 44 -5.11 -1.33 2.27
C ILE A 44 -6.31 -2.19 2.69
N SER A 45 -6.69 -3.17 1.87
CA SER A 45 -7.72 -4.14 2.27
C SER A 45 -7.34 -4.92 3.54
N LEU A 46 -6.06 -5.32 3.70
CA LEU A 46 -5.56 -5.94 4.95
C LEU A 46 -5.57 -4.98 6.13
N LEU A 47 -5.23 -3.71 5.87
CA LEU A 47 -5.22 -2.66 6.90
C LEU A 47 -6.63 -2.40 7.44
N LEU A 48 -7.64 -2.48 6.56
CA LEU A 48 -9.04 -2.17 6.86
C LEU A 48 -9.93 -3.40 7.18
N GLY A 49 -9.47 -4.61 6.88
CA GLY A 49 -10.18 -5.87 7.07
C GLY A 49 -10.46 -6.22 8.54
N ASP A 50 -11.59 -6.88 8.81
CA ASP A 50 -12.20 -6.98 10.13
C ASP A 50 -11.65 -8.11 11.04
N GLY A 51 -11.61 -7.87 12.35
CA GLY A 51 -11.87 -8.93 13.35
C GLY A 51 -11.02 -9.01 14.63
N ARG A 52 -9.75 -8.56 14.67
CA ARG A 52 -8.90 -8.77 15.88
C ARG A 52 -8.04 -7.59 16.35
N ARG A 53 -7.94 -6.54 15.54
CA ARG A 53 -7.41 -5.23 15.94
C ARG A 53 -8.51 -4.23 15.59
N GLY A 54 -8.98 -3.45 16.55
CA GLY A 54 -9.87 -2.33 16.21
C GLY A 54 -9.22 -1.47 15.14
N LYS A 55 -10.02 -0.93 14.21
CA LYS A 55 -9.55 0.01 13.21
C LYS A 55 -8.93 1.20 13.96
N CYS A 56 -7.63 1.41 13.78
CA CYS A 56 -6.97 2.57 14.36
C CYS A 56 -7.35 3.78 13.51
N ASP A 57 -7.66 4.93 14.13
CA ASP A 57 -7.98 6.16 13.38
C ASP A 57 -6.87 6.53 12.38
N GLN A 58 -5.61 6.24 12.70
CA GLN A 58 -4.47 6.44 11.80
C GLN A 58 -4.52 5.55 10.54
N ASP A 59 -5.08 4.34 10.66
CA ASP A 59 -5.22 3.42 9.53
C ASP A 59 -6.34 3.86 8.59
N LEU A 60 -7.44 4.36 9.16
CA LEU A 60 -8.54 4.98 8.40
C LEU A 60 -8.08 6.25 7.70
N GLN A 61 -7.42 7.16 8.41
CA GLN A 61 -6.88 8.41 7.85
C GLN A 61 -5.90 8.15 6.70
N LEU A 62 -5.02 7.16 6.85
CA LEU A 62 -4.10 6.78 5.77
C LEU A 62 -4.87 6.28 4.53
N ALA A 63 -5.84 5.40 4.72
CA ALA A 63 -6.63 4.88 3.61
C ALA A 63 -7.44 5.98 2.90
N ASP A 64 -7.99 6.92 3.68
CA ASP A 64 -8.78 8.05 3.16
C ASP A 64 -7.89 9.04 2.40
N SER A 65 -6.69 9.36 2.92
CA SER A 65 -5.72 10.20 2.21
C SER A 65 -5.30 9.59 0.89
N ILE A 66 -4.96 8.30 0.90
CA ILE A 66 -4.59 7.56 -0.32
C ILE A 66 -5.75 7.61 -1.33
N ARG A 67 -6.99 7.39 -0.88
CA ARG A 67 -8.18 7.48 -1.73
C ARG A 67 -8.33 8.87 -2.36
N GLY A 68 -8.13 9.92 -1.57
CA GLY A 68 -8.19 11.31 -2.02
C GLY A 68 -7.22 11.57 -3.17
N ASP A 69 -5.95 11.20 -3.00
CA ASP A 69 -4.91 11.37 -4.02
C ASP A 69 -5.28 10.65 -5.33
N TRP A 70 -5.84 9.45 -5.24
CA TRP A 70 -6.29 8.68 -6.41
C TRP A 70 -7.48 9.33 -7.11
N CYS A 71 -8.46 9.83 -6.36
CA CYS A 71 -9.59 10.56 -6.94
C CYS A 71 -9.10 11.82 -7.67
N SER A 72 -8.15 12.56 -7.12
CA SER A 72 -7.56 13.71 -7.81
C SER A 72 -6.83 13.32 -9.11
N LEU A 73 -6.16 12.16 -9.14
CA LEU A 73 -5.54 11.66 -10.39
C LEU A 73 -6.57 11.35 -11.48
N LEU A 74 -7.78 10.87 -11.17
CA LEU A 74 -8.84 10.67 -12.17
C LEU A 74 -9.30 11.98 -12.82
N GLU A 75 -9.30 13.05 -12.05
CA GLU A 75 -9.72 14.37 -12.50
C GLU A 75 -8.65 15.01 -13.39
N GLN A 76 -7.37 14.65 -13.19
CA GLN A 76 -6.21 15.26 -13.85
C GLN A 76 -5.61 14.40 -14.98
N SER A 77 -5.94 13.10 -15.06
CA SER A 77 -5.28 12.17 -15.98
C SER A 77 -5.54 12.49 -17.46
N VAL A 78 -4.47 12.86 -18.17
CA VAL A 78 -4.45 13.04 -19.64
C VAL A 78 -3.82 11.84 -20.37
N VAL A 79 -2.92 11.11 -19.70
CA VAL A 79 -2.08 10.04 -20.31
C VAL A 79 -2.66 8.64 -20.14
N VAL A 80 -3.45 8.39 -19.09
CA VAL A 80 -4.11 7.09 -18.89
C VAL A 80 -5.57 7.18 -19.31
N PRO A 81 -6.09 6.20 -20.06
CA PRO A 81 -7.52 6.09 -20.30
C PRO A 81 -8.27 6.10 -18.97
N ARG A 82 -9.18 7.07 -18.81
CA ARG A 82 -9.98 7.29 -17.60
C ARG A 82 -10.65 6.02 -17.11
N ASP A 83 -11.07 5.14 -18.02
CA ASP A 83 -11.71 3.85 -17.72
C ASP A 83 -10.79 2.87 -16.97
N THR A 84 -9.48 2.88 -17.27
CA THR A 84 -8.51 1.98 -16.63
C THR A 84 -8.24 2.40 -15.18
N LEU A 85 -8.11 3.71 -14.96
CA LEU A 85 -8.03 4.30 -13.63
C LEU A 85 -9.34 4.10 -12.85
N SER A 86 -10.47 4.34 -13.48
CA SER A 86 -11.80 4.18 -12.89
C SER A 86 -12.01 2.76 -12.40
N THR A 87 -11.65 1.75 -13.21
CA THR A 87 -11.71 0.34 -12.80
C THR A 87 -10.80 0.05 -11.59
N ALA A 88 -9.57 0.58 -11.58
CA ALA A 88 -8.66 0.37 -10.44
C ALA A 88 -9.16 1.06 -9.15
N LEU A 89 -9.87 2.17 -9.30
CA LEU A 89 -10.52 2.87 -8.21
C LEU A 89 -11.79 2.16 -7.75
N THR A 90 -12.61 1.62 -8.64
CA THR A 90 -13.71 0.74 -8.27
C THR A 90 -13.18 -0.46 -7.49
N ASP A 91 -12.12 -1.13 -7.94
CA ASP A 91 -11.46 -2.21 -7.18
C ASP A 91 -10.98 -1.75 -5.79
N PHE A 92 -10.56 -0.48 -5.65
CA PHE A 92 -10.12 0.12 -4.40
C PHE A 92 -11.26 0.59 -3.49
N LEU A 93 -12.37 1.04 -4.05
CA LEU A 93 -13.56 1.51 -3.34
C LEU A 93 -14.44 0.33 -2.92
N GLU A 94 -14.54 -0.67 -3.77
CA GLU A 94 -15.15 -1.97 -3.52
C GLU A 94 -14.19 -2.91 -2.78
N THR A 95 -13.15 -2.41 -2.09
CA THR A 95 -12.36 -3.24 -1.18
C THR A 95 -13.28 -3.83 -0.13
N ASN A 96 -13.84 -4.98 -0.49
CA ASN A 96 -14.65 -5.79 0.35
C ASN A 96 -13.68 -6.24 1.44
N PRO A 97 -13.92 -5.92 2.71
CA PRO A 97 -13.06 -6.38 3.80
C PRO A 97 -12.98 -7.91 3.87
N ASN A 98 -13.83 -8.63 3.12
CA ASN A 98 -13.84 -10.08 2.93
C ASN A 98 -13.27 -10.56 1.58
N ALA A 99 -12.76 -9.66 0.73
CA ALA A 99 -12.07 -10.04 -0.51
C ALA A 99 -10.84 -10.88 -0.14
N LYS A 100 -10.88 -12.18 -0.46
CA LYS A 100 -9.79 -13.10 -0.17
C LYS A 100 -8.55 -12.68 -0.96
N ILE A 101 -7.57 -12.12 -0.26
CA ILE A 101 -6.26 -11.86 -0.84
C ILE A 101 -5.61 -13.20 -1.17
N LYS A 102 -5.50 -13.49 -2.46
CA LYS A 102 -4.95 -14.75 -2.97
C LYS A 102 -3.41 -14.82 -2.88
N GLN A 103 -2.76 -13.76 -2.40
CA GLN A 103 -1.31 -13.73 -2.25
C GLN A 103 -0.87 -14.64 -1.11
N ARG A 104 0.10 -15.51 -1.41
CA ARG A 104 0.72 -16.35 -0.39
C ARG A 104 1.71 -15.51 0.43
N PRO A 105 1.83 -15.77 1.74
CA PRO A 105 2.90 -15.17 2.52
C PRO A 105 4.27 -15.56 1.95
N PRO A 106 5.29 -14.69 2.08
CA PRO A 106 6.64 -15.00 1.63
C PRO A 106 7.22 -16.18 2.41
N VAL A 107 8.03 -17.00 1.75
CA VAL A 107 8.74 -18.12 2.39
C VAL A 107 9.85 -17.57 3.28
N THR A 108 9.88 -17.99 4.55
CA THR A 108 10.90 -17.55 5.51
C THR A 108 11.87 -18.69 5.85
N LYS A 109 13.18 -18.37 5.90
CA LYS A 109 14.20 -19.26 6.45
C LYS A 109 14.36 -18.99 7.95
N LEU A 110 14.42 -20.05 8.77
CA LEU A 110 14.53 -19.98 10.23
C LEU A 110 15.93 -19.64 10.75
N SER A 111 16.95 -19.64 9.89
CA SER A 111 18.34 -19.42 10.28
C SER A 111 18.57 -18.00 10.83
N ASN A 112 19.30 -17.92 11.95
CA ASN A 112 19.76 -16.67 12.58
C ASN A 112 18.64 -15.71 13.00
N LEU A 113 17.49 -16.23 13.43
CA LEU A 113 16.34 -15.42 13.83
C LEU A 113 16.68 -14.41 14.94
N CYS A 114 17.29 -14.87 16.03
CA CYS A 114 17.62 -14.01 17.18
C CYS A 114 18.57 -12.88 16.78
N GLN A 115 19.66 -13.21 16.08
CA GLN A 115 20.64 -12.23 15.61
C GLN A 115 20.03 -11.19 14.66
N ARG A 116 19.18 -11.63 13.72
CA ARG A 116 18.52 -10.71 12.78
C ARG A 116 17.49 -9.83 13.47
N PHE A 117 16.76 -10.37 14.44
CA PHE A 117 15.80 -9.60 15.23
C PHE A 117 16.52 -8.53 16.05
N GLU A 118 17.60 -8.90 16.72
CA GLU A 118 18.44 -7.98 17.50
C GLU A 118 18.99 -6.85 16.63
N GLN A 119 19.57 -7.16 15.46
CA GLN A 119 20.07 -6.15 14.52
C GLN A 119 18.99 -5.16 14.07
N VAL A 120 17.79 -5.66 13.75
CA VAL A 120 16.66 -4.81 13.37
C VAL A 120 16.25 -3.91 14.53
N MET A 121 16.15 -4.45 15.75
CA MET A 121 15.77 -3.67 16.93
C MET A 121 16.80 -2.58 17.26
N PHE A 122 18.10 -2.87 17.17
CA PHE A 122 19.15 -1.85 17.38
C PHE A 122 19.11 -0.74 16.32
N SER A 123 18.87 -1.08 15.05
CA SER A 123 18.77 -0.07 13.99
C SER A 123 17.63 0.94 14.21
N PHE A 124 16.59 0.56 14.98
CA PHE A 124 15.54 1.50 15.37
C PHE A 124 15.95 2.41 16.52
N LEU A 125 16.75 1.91 17.47
CA LEU A 125 17.26 2.70 18.60
C LEU A 125 18.27 3.76 18.15
N ASP A 126 19.14 3.42 17.20
CA ASP A 126 20.12 4.35 16.64
C ASP A 126 19.50 5.46 15.79
N ALA A 127 18.29 5.23 15.24
CA ALA A 127 17.58 6.21 14.42
C ALA A 127 16.72 7.21 15.22
N GLU A 128 16.57 7.00 16.54
CA GLU A 128 15.83 7.89 17.46
C GLU A 128 16.76 8.81 18.29
N ASN A 129 18.09 8.68 18.15
CA ASN A 129 19.12 9.59 18.70
C ASN A 129 19.71 10.51 17.61
#